data_AF-A0A1X2GV58-F1
#
_entry.id   AF-A0A1X2GV58-F1
#
_cell.length_a   1.000
_cell.length_b   1.000
_cell.length_c   1.000
_cell.angle_alpha   90.00
_cell.angle_beta   90.00
_cell.angle_gamma   90.00
#
_symmetry.space_group_name_H-M   'P 1'
#
loop_
_entity.id
_entity.type
_entity.pdbx_description
1 polymer ?
#
loop_
_entity_poly.entity_id
_entity_poly.type
_entity_poly.pdbx_seq_one_letter_code
_entity_poly.pdbx_strand_id
1 'polypeptide(L)'
;MSSTKRTGLPEEEVDSLDCRICDQLFDNKNAFYQHRRREHVLQANVILGDYTVSVPFESGRFRCPLACCPAAVFKNVDTLKAHMTKQHNSNVEVTLYSHAIEMHGLEIRI
;
A
#
# COMPACT_ATOMS: atom_id res chain seq x y z
N MET A 1 -47.18 31.81 -15.89
CA MET A 1 -46.82 32.57 -14.68
C MET A 1 -45.96 31.62 -13.83
N SER A 2 -44.64 31.71 -13.99
CA SER A 2 -43.72 32.36 -13.04
C SER A 2 -43.44 31.45 -11.83
N SER A 3 -42.39 30.62 -11.89
CA SER A 3 -40.98 30.94 -11.56
C SER A 3 -40.66 30.85 -10.08
N THR A 4 -39.82 29.89 -9.71
CA THR A 4 -38.71 30.15 -8.79
C THR A 4 -37.48 29.43 -9.32
N LYS A 5 -36.46 30.24 -9.61
CA LYS A 5 -35.17 29.92 -10.21
C LYS A 5 -34.11 30.46 -9.25
N ARG A 6 -32.95 29.78 -9.21
CA ARG A 6 -31.64 30.11 -8.58
C ARG A 6 -31.47 29.48 -7.19
N THR A 7 -30.36 28.83 -6.84
CA THR A 7 -28.95 28.82 -7.30
C THR A 7 -28.30 27.52 -6.78
N GLY A 8 -27.58 26.71 -7.54
CA GLY A 8 -26.14 26.90 -7.80
C GLY A 8 -25.36 25.61 -7.45
N LEU A 9 -25.25 24.69 -8.41
CA LEU A 9 -24.11 23.76 -8.52
C LEU A 9 -22.94 24.57 -9.11
N PRO A 10 -21.68 24.29 -8.76
CA PRO A 10 -21.12 22.95 -8.69
C PRO A 10 -21.03 22.47 -7.25
N GLU A 11 -21.72 21.37 -6.97
CA GLU A 11 -21.30 20.45 -5.93
C GLU A 11 -19.82 20.20 -6.19
N GLU A 12 -18.96 20.75 -5.32
CA GLU A 12 -17.53 20.50 -5.42
C GLU A 12 -17.38 18.99 -5.38
N GLU A 13 -16.99 18.40 -6.52
CA GLU A 13 -16.60 17.02 -6.62
C GLU A 13 -15.41 16.86 -5.67
N VAL A 14 -15.69 16.58 -4.39
CA VAL A 14 -14.68 16.15 -3.46
C VAL A 14 -14.21 14.84 -4.03
N ASP A 15 -13.07 14.90 -4.73
CA ASP A 15 -12.35 13.77 -5.32
C ASP A 15 -11.91 12.86 -4.16
N SER A 16 -12.89 12.19 -3.55
CA SER A 16 -12.71 11.26 -2.46
C SER A 16 -12.12 10.00 -3.06
N LEU A 17 -10.98 9.59 -2.54
CA LEU A 17 -10.26 8.43 -3.05
C LEU A 17 -10.78 7.19 -2.34
N ASP A 18 -11.35 6.27 -3.10
CA ASP A 18 -11.77 4.97 -2.62
C ASP A 18 -10.63 3.94 -2.66
N CYS A 19 -10.51 3.14 -1.60
CA CYS A 19 -9.65 1.97 -1.61
C CYS A 19 -10.41 0.76 -2.12
N ARG A 20 -10.22 0.40 -3.40
CA ARG A 20 -10.84 -0.78 -4.05
C ARG A 20 -10.53 -2.15 -3.42
N ILE A 21 -9.74 -2.20 -2.35
CA ILE A 21 -9.40 -3.43 -1.62
C ILE A 21 -10.33 -3.62 -0.41
N CYS A 22 -10.77 -2.54 0.24
CA CYS A 22 -11.61 -2.58 1.44
C CYS A 22 -12.74 -1.54 1.44
N ASP A 23 -12.96 -0.89 0.30
CA ASP A 23 -13.98 0.14 0.01
C ASP A 23 -14.00 1.32 0.99
N GLN A 24 -12.88 1.61 1.67
CA GLN A 24 -12.76 2.81 2.51
C GLN A 24 -12.60 4.06 1.65
N LEU A 25 -13.33 5.11 2.02
CA LEU A 25 -13.25 6.43 1.41
C LEU A 25 -12.29 7.34 2.20
N PHE A 26 -11.52 8.14 1.46
CA PHE A 26 -10.57 9.09 2.02
C PHE A 26 -10.73 10.46 1.38
N ASP A 27 -10.76 11.50 2.21
CA ASP A 27 -10.93 12.88 1.75
C ASP A 27 -9.65 13.48 1.15
N ASN A 28 -8.52 12.78 1.25
CA ASN A 28 -7.25 13.26 0.70
C ASN A 28 -6.27 12.14 0.31
N LYS A 29 -5.42 12.45 -0.68
CA LYS A 29 -4.37 11.56 -1.22
C LYS A 29 -3.45 11.02 -0.13
N ASN A 30 -3.02 11.86 0.80
CA ASN A 30 -2.06 11.44 1.83
C ASN A 30 -2.65 10.37 2.75
N ALA A 31 -3.89 10.53 3.20
CA ALA A 31 -4.60 9.54 4.02
C ALA A 31 -4.80 8.24 3.25
N PHE A 32 -5.25 8.30 2.00
CA PHE A 32 -5.39 7.14 1.12
C PHE A 32 -4.07 6.36 0.93
N TYR A 33 -2.96 7.05 0.61
CA TYR A 33 -1.66 6.41 0.44
C TYR A 33 -1.13 5.83 1.75
N GLN A 34 -1.35 6.50 2.88
CA GLN A 34 -0.97 5.97 4.20
C GLN A 34 -1.78 4.73 4.56
N HIS A 35 -3.08 4.73 4.33
CA HIS A 35 -3.94 3.55 4.51
C HIS A 35 -3.44 2.39 3.66
N ARG A 36 -3.23 2.59 2.36
CA ARG A 36 -2.77 1.54 1.44
C ARG A 36 -1.39 1.00 1.84
N ARG A 37 -0.52 1.84 2.40
CA ARG A 37 0.81 1.48 2.93
C ARG A 37 0.78 0.75 4.28
N ARG A 38 -0.34 0.71 4.98
CA ARG A 38 -0.45 0.05 6.28
C ARG A 38 -1.29 -1.20 6.19
N GLU A 39 -2.41 -1.12 5.51
CA GLU A 39 -3.43 -2.16 5.48
C GLU A 39 -3.24 -3.12 4.28
N HIS A 40 -2.56 -2.67 3.21
CA HIS A 40 -2.47 -3.41 1.94
C HIS A 40 -1.03 -3.57 1.46
N VAL A 41 -0.10 -3.81 2.39
CA VAL A 41 1.28 -4.18 2.04
C VAL A 41 1.38 -5.69 1.94
N LEU A 42 1.74 -6.19 0.77
CA LEU A 42 1.99 -7.62 0.56
C LEU A 42 3.47 -7.99 0.71
N GLN A 43 4.39 -7.06 0.45
CA GLN A 43 5.83 -7.29 0.57
C GLN A 43 6.63 -5.98 0.70
N ALA A 44 7.83 -6.07 1.24
CA ALA A 44 8.82 -5.00 1.32
C ALA A 44 10.10 -5.42 0.60
N ASN A 45 10.74 -4.51 -0.13
CA ASN A 45 12.00 -4.77 -0.81
C ASN A 45 13.15 -4.18 0.02
N VAL A 46 14.12 -5.01 0.37
CA VAL A 46 15.30 -4.61 1.15
C VAL A 46 16.49 -4.54 0.21
N ILE A 47 17.15 -3.37 0.18
CA ILE A 47 18.34 -3.13 -0.66
C ILE A 47 19.59 -3.44 0.17
N LEU A 48 20.35 -4.42 -0.28
CA LEU A 48 21.57 -4.93 0.34
C LEU A 48 22.74 -4.72 -0.63
N GLY A 49 23.29 -3.51 -0.66
CA GLY A 49 24.25 -3.12 -1.68
C GLY A 49 23.60 -3.12 -3.07
N ASP A 50 24.12 -3.93 -3.99
CA ASP A 50 23.60 -4.07 -5.37
C ASP A 50 22.44 -5.07 -5.49
N TYR A 51 22.05 -5.74 -4.40
CA TYR A 51 20.99 -6.74 -4.41
C TYR A 51 19.70 -6.19 -3.81
N THR A 52 18.56 -6.60 -4.37
CA THR A 52 17.25 -6.37 -3.78
C THR A 52 16.62 -7.69 -3.38
N VAL A 53 16.19 -7.80 -2.13
CA VAL A 53 15.52 -8.98 -1.59
C VAL A 53 14.09 -8.63 -1.20
N SER A 54 13.13 -9.37 -1.73
CA SER A 54 11.72 -9.22 -1.39
C SER A 54 11.38 -9.97 -0.11
N VAL A 55 10.74 -9.28 0.83
CA VAL A 55 10.30 -9.77 2.13
C VAL A 55 8.78 -9.79 2.15
N PRO A 56 8.14 -10.97 2.13
CA PRO A 56 6.69 -11.06 2.13
C PRO A 56 6.10 -10.65 3.48
N PHE A 57 4.87 -10.11 3.45
CA PHE A 57 4.06 -9.84 4.61
C PHE A 57 3.19 -11.07 4.92
N GLU A 58 3.76 -12.01 5.66
CA GLU A 58 3.07 -13.26 6.01
C GLU A 58 2.48 -13.18 7.40
N SER A 59 1.22 -13.61 7.56
CA SER A 59 0.53 -13.64 8.86
C SER A 59 0.53 -12.29 9.60
N GLY A 60 0.49 -11.18 8.86
CA GLY A 60 0.50 -9.84 9.43
C GLY A 60 1.87 -9.35 9.91
N ARG A 61 2.98 -9.96 9.47
CA ARG A 61 4.33 -9.61 9.91
C ARG A 61 5.37 -9.70 8.80
N PHE A 62 6.42 -8.88 8.92
CA PHE A 62 7.65 -8.98 8.13
C PHE A 62 8.74 -9.68 8.92
N ARG A 63 9.67 -10.35 8.24
CA ARG A 63 10.86 -10.96 8.85
C ARG A 63 12.11 -10.33 8.27
N CYS A 64 13.20 -10.32 9.04
CA CYS A 64 14.49 -9.98 8.46
C CYS A 64 14.90 -11.07 7.44
N PRO A 65 15.25 -10.72 6.19
CA PRO A 65 15.67 -11.71 5.20
C PRO A 65 17.09 -12.25 5.44
N LEU A 66 17.85 -11.62 6.34
CA LEU A 66 19.24 -11.98 6.61
C LEU A 66 19.33 -13.07 7.68
N ALA A 67 20.16 -14.09 7.41
CA ALA A 67 20.35 -15.24 8.29
C ALA A 67 20.93 -14.90 9.68
N CYS A 68 21.49 -13.71 9.86
CA CYS A 68 21.98 -13.23 11.16
C CYS A 68 20.86 -12.82 12.12
N CYS A 69 19.61 -12.65 11.64
CA CYS A 69 18.46 -12.18 12.42
C CYS A 69 17.21 -13.04 12.19
N PRO A 70 17.27 -14.39 12.32
CA PRO A 70 16.16 -15.28 11.93
C PRO A 70 14.92 -15.14 12.81
N ALA A 71 15.08 -14.66 14.05
CA ALA A 71 14.00 -14.42 15.00
C ALA A 71 13.43 -12.99 14.93
N ALA A 72 14.00 -12.11 14.11
CA ALA A 72 13.56 -10.72 14.02
C ALA A 72 12.29 -10.62 13.19
N VAL A 73 11.18 -10.27 13.86
CA VAL A 73 9.84 -10.18 13.27
C VAL A 73 9.24 -8.80 13.57
N PHE A 74 8.62 -8.20 12.57
CA PHE A 74 8.16 -6.81 12.58
C PHE A 74 6.70 -6.74 12.18
N LYS A 75 5.92 -5.91 12.89
CA LYS A 75 4.48 -5.76 12.62
C LYS A 75 4.17 -4.85 11.42
N ASN A 76 5.14 -4.05 11.00
CA ASN A 76 4.97 -3.09 9.91
C ASN A 76 6.33 -2.78 9.24
N VAL A 77 6.26 -2.13 8.09
CA VAL A 77 7.44 -1.83 7.30
C VAL A 77 8.35 -0.77 7.95
N ASP A 78 7.79 0.14 8.76
CA ASP A 78 8.57 1.14 9.49
C ASP A 78 9.51 0.50 10.50
N THR A 79 9.01 -0.48 11.27
CA THR A 79 9.83 -1.21 12.24
C THR A 79 10.86 -2.12 11.58
N LEU A 80 10.51 -2.74 10.43
CA LEU A 80 11.46 -3.46 9.59
C LEU A 80 12.56 -2.51 9.06
N LYS A 81 12.18 -1.35 8.52
CA LYS A 81 13.10 -0.35 7.98
C LYS A 81 14.07 0.15 9.05
N ALA A 82 13.56 0.52 10.23
CA ALA A 82 14.38 0.95 11.34
C ALA A 82 15.41 -0.12 11.75
N HIS A 83 15.00 -1.39 11.79
CA HIS A 83 15.92 -2.51 12.03
C HIS A 83 16.97 -2.64 10.93
N MET A 84 16.56 -2.65 9.65
CA MET A 84 17.50 -2.79 8.53
C MET A 84 18.54 -1.68 8.48
N THR A 85 18.14 -0.45 8.77
CA THR A 85 19.07 0.69 8.83
C THR A 85 20.00 0.59 10.04
N LYS A 86 19.49 0.22 11.21
CA LYS A 86 20.30 0.22 12.46
C LYS A 86 21.19 -1.02 12.60
N GLN A 87 20.78 -2.18 12.12
CA GLN A 87 21.52 -3.44 12.28
C GLN A 87 22.36 -3.79 11.05
N HIS A 88 21.91 -3.42 9.86
CA HIS A 88 22.50 -3.87 8.60
C HIS A 88 22.95 -2.71 7.70
N ASN A 89 22.84 -1.47 8.18
CA ASN A 89 23.13 -0.25 7.42
C ASN A 89 22.49 -0.26 6.01
N SER A 90 21.30 -0.85 5.92
CA SER A 90 20.62 -1.14 4.66
C SER A 90 19.34 -0.33 4.56
N ASN A 91 18.91 -0.03 3.34
CA ASN A 91 17.67 0.69 3.08
C ASN A 91 16.54 -0.27 2.73
N VAL A 92 15.31 0.14 3.05
CA VAL A 92 14.09 -0.62 2.73
C VAL A 92 13.19 0.25 1.89
N GLU A 93 12.87 -0.24 0.71
CA GLU A 93 11.85 0.32 -0.17
C GLU A 93 10.57 -0.50 -0.09
N VAL A 94 9.43 0.19 -0.08
CA VAL A 94 8.13 -0.46 0.10
C VAL A 94 7.45 -0.56 -1.25
N THR A 95 7.21 -1.78 -1.71
CA THR A 95 6.43 -2.00 -2.93
C THR A 95 5.01 -2.38 -2.56
N LEU A 96 4.09 -1.46 -2.86
CA LEU A 96 2.67 -1.68 -2.71
C LEU A 96 2.19 -2.46 -3.93
N TYR A 97 1.61 -3.63 -3.72
CA TYR A 97 0.77 -4.25 -4.72
C TYR A 97 -0.68 -4.03 -4.31
N SER A 98 -1.39 -3.23 -5.12
CA SER A 98 -2.83 -3.40 -5.25
C SER A 98 -3.05 -4.78 -5.82
N HIS A 99 -3.66 -5.69 -5.07
CA HIS A 99 -4.12 -6.95 -5.62
C HIS A 99 -5.34 -6.64 -6.51
N ALA A 100 -5.07 -6.09 -7.70
CA ALA A 100 -5.90 -6.25 -8.87
C ALA A 100 -5.16 -7.26 -9.75
N ILE A 101 -5.14 -8.53 -9.32
CA ILE A 101 -5.01 -9.61 -10.29
C ILE A 101 -6.45 -9.96 -10.64
N GLU A 102 -6.77 -9.65 -11.90
CA GLU A 102 -8.04 -9.85 -12.58
C GLU A 102 -8.65 -11.24 -12.28
N MET A 103 -9.89 -11.25 -11.81
CA MET A 103 -10.76 -12.42 -11.83
C MET A 103 -12.06 -12.06 -12.56
N HIS A 104 -11.93 -11.69 -13.83
CA HIS A 104 -12.92 -12.06 -14.84
C HIS A 104 -12.15 -12.53 -16.06
N GLY A 105 -12.09 -13.85 -16.22
CA GLY A 105 -11.60 -14.47 -17.44
C GLY A 105 -12.39 -13.93 -18.63
N LEU A 106 -11.71 -13.19 -19.49
CA LEU A 106 -12.12 -12.99 -20.88
C LEU A 106 -11.12 -13.78 -21.72
N GLU A 107 -11.40 -15.08 -21.86
CA GLU A 107 -10.98 -15.81 -23.03
C GLU A 107 -11.67 -15.17 -24.23
N ILE A 108 -10.99 -14.23 -24.90
CA ILE A 108 -11.38 -13.86 -26.26
C ILE A 108 -10.96 -15.03 -27.15
N ARG A 109 -11.90 -15.95 -27.35
CA ARG A 109 -11.85 -16.92 -28.44
C ARG A 109 -12.18 -16.18 -29.74
N ILE A 110 -11.18 -16.12 -30.61
CA ILE A 110 -11.18 -15.94 -32.09
C ILE A 110 -12.13 -14.92 -32.71
#